data_AF-A0A841CJA6-F1
#
_entry.id   AF-A0A841CJA6-F1
#
_cell.length_a   1.000
_cell.length_b   1.000
_cell.length_c   1.000
_cell.angle_alpha   90.00
_cell.angle_beta   90.00
_cell.angle_gamma   90.00
#
_symmetry.space_group_name_H-M   'P 1'
#
loop_
_entity.id
_entity.type
_entity.pdbx_description
1 polymer ?
#
loop_
_entity_poly.entity_id
_entity_poly.type
_entity_poly.pdbx_seq_one_letter_code
_entity_poly.pdbx_strand_id
1 'polypeptide(L)'
;MSGVVGVLLLLVAGFAAFAAVSLWRRSWPETPAFARPRPSVPSGELRVDPNAGFFVDRGFLFRERHFFVATGCPPVRIADYPSLDVRRRGQPVRIARVGLRSWWWFEESFYRESAGLRDVDVLHLVRDRERRDQAKQERARLLSEVDANLRKRDPE
;
A
#
# COMPACT_ATOMS: atom_id res chain seq x y z
N MET A 1 56.41 9.36 -1.57
CA MET A 1 55.30 8.99 -2.48
C MET A 1 54.66 7.63 -2.15
N SER A 2 55.41 6.65 -1.64
CA SER A 2 54.90 5.30 -1.28
C SER A 2 53.84 5.27 -0.17
N GLY A 3 53.97 6.08 0.87
CA GLY A 3 53.01 6.12 1.99
C GLY A 3 51.61 6.62 1.59
N VAL A 4 51.53 7.63 0.72
CA VAL A 4 50.26 8.20 0.26
C VAL A 4 49.51 7.19 -0.61
N VAL A 5 50.21 6.47 -1.48
CA VAL A 5 49.62 5.41 -2.31
C VAL A 5 49.10 4.26 -1.45
N GLY A 6 49.82 3.87 -0.40
CA GLY A 6 49.37 2.84 0.54
C GLY A 6 48.09 3.23 1.30
N VAL A 7 48.00 4.48 1.76
CA VAL A 7 46.78 5.00 2.42
C VAL A 7 45.60 5.04 1.45
N LEU A 8 45.82 5.48 0.21
CA LEU A 8 44.79 5.52 -0.83
C LEU A 8 44.25 4.12 -1.16
N LEU A 9 45.14 3.13 -1.31
CA LEU A 9 44.74 1.75 -1.58
C LEU A 9 43.94 1.14 -0.42
N LEU A 10 44.33 1.41 0.83
CA LEU A 10 43.58 0.97 2.01
C LEU A 10 42.18 1.59 2.08
N LEU A 11 42.04 2.88 1.75
CA LEU A 11 40.75 3.55 1.70
C LEU A 11 39.84 2.98 0.61
N VAL A 12 40.38 2.73 -0.58
CA VAL A 12 39.62 2.12 -1.69
C VAL A 12 39.20 0.69 -1.35
N ALA A 13 40.10 -0.11 -0.79
CA ALA A 13 39.79 -1.48 -0.38
C ALA A 13 38.75 -1.51 0.75
N GLY A 14 38.89 -0.62 1.74
CA GLY A 14 37.92 -0.45 2.82
C GLY A 14 36.54 -0.02 2.30
N PHE A 15 36.48 0.93 1.38
CA PHE A 15 35.24 1.35 0.74
C PHE A 15 34.60 0.23 -0.10
N ALA A 16 35.38 -0.50 -0.88
CA ALA A 16 34.90 -1.62 -1.67
C ALA A 16 34.35 -2.76 -0.80
N ALA A 17 35.07 -3.12 0.28
CA ALA A 17 34.61 -4.09 1.25
C ALA A 17 33.33 -3.63 1.97
N PHE A 18 33.25 -2.35 2.38
CA PHE A 18 32.06 -1.77 2.98
C PHE A 18 30.86 -1.77 2.01
N ALA A 19 31.08 -1.40 0.74
CA ALA A 19 30.06 -1.43 -0.29
C ALA A 19 29.56 -2.85 -0.57
N ALA A 20 30.47 -3.83 -0.67
CA ALA A 20 30.13 -5.23 -0.84
C ALA A 20 29.31 -5.75 0.35
N VAL A 21 29.76 -5.49 1.59
CA VAL A 21 29.05 -5.88 2.81
C VAL A 21 27.70 -5.19 2.91
N SER A 22 27.57 -3.92 2.52
CA SER A 22 26.28 -3.23 2.57
C SER A 22 25.31 -3.68 1.48
N LEU A 23 25.81 -4.00 0.28
CA LEU A 23 25.03 -4.66 -0.76
C LEU A 23 24.57 -6.06 -0.33
N TRP A 24 25.40 -6.76 0.44
CA TRP A 24 25.10 -8.11 0.92
C TRP A 24 24.18 -8.12 2.14
N ARG A 25 24.35 -7.16 3.06
CA ARG A 25 23.39 -6.80 4.13
C ARG A 25 22.20 -6.01 3.59
N ARG A 26 21.78 -6.26 2.35
CA ARG A 26 20.41 -5.97 1.87
C ARG A 26 19.43 -6.80 2.71
N SER A 27 19.30 -6.46 3.99
CA SER A 27 18.27 -7.01 4.86
C SER A 27 16.95 -6.58 4.25
N TRP A 28 16.16 -7.57 3.89
CA TRP A 28 14.76 -7.35 3.60
C TRP A 28 14.09 -6.91 4.91
N PRO A 29 13.15 -5.96 4.85
CA PRO A 29 12.42 -5.56 6.03
C PRO A 29 11.72 -6.78 6.64
N GLU A 30 11.69 -6.85 7.97
CA GLU A 30 11.00 -7.92 8.67
C GLU A 30 9.52 -7.94 8.26
N THR A 31 9.01 -9.15 7.98
CA THR A 31 7.60 -9.30 7.58
C THR A 31 6.74 -9.27 8.83
N PRO A 32 5.88 -8.25 9.01
CA PRO A 32 5.01 -8.19 10.17
C PRO A 32 4.00 -9.34 10.16
N ALA A 33 3.50 -9.73 11.33
CA ALA A 33 2.64 -10.92 11.47
C ALA A 33 1.36 -10.86 10.61
N PHE A 34 0.78 -9.67 10.40
CA PHE A 34 -0.39 -9.47 9.55
C PHE A 34 -0.09 -9.63 8.06
N ALA A 35 1.17 -9.42 7.65
CA ALA A 35 1.62 -9.48 6.26
C ALA A 35 2.04 -10.89 5.81
N ARG A 36 2.15 -11.84 6.75
CA ARG A 36 2.50 -13.22 6.42
C ARG A 36 1.47 -13.82 5.46
N PRO A 37 1.90 -14.51 4.39
CA PRO A 37 1.00 -15.16 3.45
C PRO A 37 -0.01 -16.05 4.17
N ARG A 38 -1.29 -15.93 3.81
CA ARG A 38 -2.36 -16.79 4.31
C ARG A 38 -3.10 -17.42 3.14
N PRO A 39 -3.59 -18.66 3.28
CA PRO A 39 -4.45 -19.26 2.27
C PRO A 39 -5.65 -18.35 2.00
N SER A 40 -6.05 -18.29 0.74
CA SER A 40 -7.15 -17.47 0.26
C SER A 40 -8.03 -18.27 -0.68
N VAL A 41 -9.33 -18.19 -0.47
CA VAL A 41 -10.33 -18.71 -1.41
C VAL A 41 -10.66 -17.61 -2.41
N PRO A 42 -10.82 -17.92 -3.72
CA PRO A 42 -11.29 -16.95 -4.70
C PRO A 42 -12.61 -16.33 -4.25
N SER A 43 -12.65 -15.00 -4.24
CA SER A 43 -13.84 -14.21 -3.97
C SER A 43 -13.87 -13.02 -4.92
N GLY A 44 -15.03 -12.81 -5.53
CA GLY A 44 -15.31 -11.64 -6.39
C GLY A 44 -15.46 -10.33 -5.62
N GLU A 45 -15.33 -10.34 -4.30
CA GLU A 45 -15.43 -9.14 -3.49
C GLU A 45 -14.13 -8.33 -3.49
N LEU A 46 -14.28 -7.03 -3.76
CA LEU A 46 -13.24 -6.04 -3.51
C LEU A 46 -13.32 -5.57 -2.06
N ARG A 47 -12.27 -5.82 -1.27
CA ARG A 47 -12.23 -5.45 0.15
C ARG A 47 -11.19 -4.36 0.40
N VAL A 48 -11.52 -3.36 1.21
CA VAL A 48 -10.54 -2.37 1.69
C VAL A 48 -9.57 -3.06 2.64
N ASP A 49 -8.28 -2.77 2.51
CA ASP A 49 -7.22 -3.28 3.39
C ASP A 49 -6.64 -2.14 4.23
N PRO A 50 -7.08 -1.97 5.49
CA PRO A 50 -6.64 -0.86 6.34
C PRO A 50 -5.19 -0.99 6.81
N ASN A 51 -4.60 -2.20 6.73
CA ASN A 51 -3.20 -2.42 7.10
C ASN A 51 -2.26 -2.25 5.90
N ALA A 52 -2.81 -1.97 4.71
CA ALA A 52 -2.00 -1.78 3.53
C ALA A 52 -1.39 -0.39 3.51
N GLY A 53 -0.14 -0.31 3.10
CA GLY A 53 0.58 0.94 3.04
C GLY A 53 1.96 0.80 2.43
N PHE A 54 2.53 1.96 2.12
CA PHE A 54 3.93 2.06 1.74
C PHE A 54 4.76 2.49 2.94
N PHE A 55 5.97 1.97 3.01
CA PHE A 55 6.99 2.47 3.92
C PHE A 55 8.30 2.65 3.19
N VAL A 56 9.10 3.59 3.68
CA VAL A 56 10.41 3.90 3.14
C VAL A 56 11.45 3.24 4.00
N ASP A 57 12.33 2.49 3.36
CA ASP A 57 13.50 1.91 3.98
C ASP A 57 14.76 2.56 3.38
N ARG A 58 15.58 3.15 4.25
CA ARG A 58 16.81 3.85 3.86
C ARG A 58 17.89 2.81 3.58
N GLY A 59 18.16 2.57 2.29
CA GLY A 59 19.17 1.61 1.86
C GLY A 59 20.60 2.14 1.95
N PHE A 60 21.54 1.34 1.43
CA PHE A 60 22.93 1.74 1.23
C PHE A 60 23.02 3.06 0.44
N LEU A 61 23.91 3.98 0.89
CA LEU A 61 24.11 5.32 0.33
C LEU A 61 22.86 6.24 0.38
N PHE A 62 22.01 6.12 1.41
CA PHE A 62 20.84 6.97 1.61
C PHE A 62 19.79 6.90 0.49
N ARG A 63 19.88 5.92 -0.40
CA ARG A 63 18.88 5.76 -1.45
C ARG A 63 17.59 5.23 -0.85
N GLU A 64 16.52 6.00 -0.98
CA GLU A 64 15.20 5.62 -0.51
C GLU A 64 14.66 4.43 -1.31
N ARG A 65 14.17 3.42 -0.59
CA ARG A 65 13.52 2.24 -1.16
C ARG A 65 12.09 2.22 -0.67
N HIS A 66 11.15 2.22 -1.62
CA HIS A 66 9.73 2.12 -1.30
C HIS A 66 9.35 0.64 -1.24
N PHE A 67 8.68 0.24 -0.18
CA PHE A 67 8.12 -1.08 -0.01
C PHE A 67 6.63 -0.98 0.24
N PHE A 68 5.88 -1.91 -0.33
CA PHE A 68 4.46 -2.10 -0.09
C PHE A 68 4.26 -3.29 0.84
N VAL A 69 3.43 -3.12 1.88
CA VAL A 69 3.02 -4.20 2.78
C VAL A 69 1.51 -4.14 2.94
N ALA A 70 0.88 -5.30 3.08
CA ALA A 70 -0.57 -5.39 3.26
C ALA A 70 -0.98 -6.70 3.95
N THR A 71 -2.26 -6.87 4.25
CA THR A 71 -2.75 -8.06 4.95
C THR A 71 -2.57 -9.32 4.10
N GLY A 72 -1.60 -10.16 4.47
CA GLY A 72 -1.22 -11.35 3.72
C GLY A 72 -0.31 -11.07 2.51
N CYS A 73 0.23 -9.87 2.38
CA CYS A 73 1.27 -9.52 1.42
C CYS A 73 2.56 -9.18 2.18
N PRO A 74 3.61 -10.03 2.12
CA PRO A 74 4.91 -9.66 2.66
C PRO A 74 5.46 -8.41 1.96
N PRO A 75 6.43 -7.69 2.55
CA PRO A 75 6.98 -6.49 1.94
C PRO A 75 7.47 -6.71 0.50
N VAL A 76 6.81 -6.05 -0.46
CA VAL A 76 7.18 -6.07 -1.88
C VAL A 76 7.86 -4.76 -2.23
N ARG A 77 9.02 -4.85 -2.86
CA ARG A 77 9.76 -3.67 -3.28
C ARG A 77 9.08 -2.99 -4.48
N ILE A 78 8.91 -1.68 -4.39
CA ILE A 78 8.33 -0.85 -5.43
C ILE A 78 9.43 0.00 -6.05
N ALA A 79 9.75 -0.26 -7.32
CA ALA A 79 10.82 0.44 -8.02
C ALA A 79 10.41 1.85 -8.46
N ASP A 80 9.15 2.03 -8.85
CA ASP A 80 8.65 3.22 -9.51
C ASP A 80 7.45 3.82 -8.76
N TYR A 81 7.66 4.12 -7.47
CA TYR A 81 6.64 4.70 -6.60
C TYR A 81 6.06 6.04 -7.15
N PRO A 82 6.88 7.00 -7.63
CA PRO A 82 6.35 8.28 -8.12
C PRO A 82 5.35 8.11 -9.27
N SER A 83 5.62 7.22 -10.22
CA SER A 83 4.69 7.00 -11.34
C SER A 83 3.43 6.24 -10.91
N LEU A 84 3.49 5.43 -9.85
CA LEU A 84 2.30 4.82 -9.25
C LEU A 84 1.45 5.89 -8.54
N ASP A 85 2.08 6.80 -7.79
CA ASP A 85 1.38 7.89 -7.08
C ASP A 85 0.63 8.84 -8.01
N VAL A 86 1.18 9.12 -9.19
CA VAL A 86 0.49 9.91 -10.22
C VAL A 86 -0.69 9.12 -10.81
N ARG A 87 -0.48 7.85 -11.17
CA ARG A 87 -1.50 7.04 -11.85
C ARG A 87 -2.70 6.71 -10.97
N ARG A 88 -2.51 6.47 -9.67
CA ARG A 88 -3.59 6.12 -8.71
C ARG A 88 -4.69 7.19 -8.60
N ARG A 89 -4.42 8.42 -9.04
CA ARG A 89 -5.39 9.53 -9.04
C ARG A 89 -6.39 9.43 -10.19
N GLY A 90 -6.03 8.77 -11.30
CA GLY A 90 -6.88 8.62 -12.47
C GLY A 90 -7.51 7.25 -12.60
N GLN A 91 -6.79 6.19 -12.21
CA GLN A 91 -7.25 4.82 -12.35
C GLN A 91 -6.69 3.91 -11.25
N PRO A 92 -7.37 2.80 -10.92
CA PRO A 92 -6.83 1.81 -10.01
C PRO A 92 -5.54 1.20 -10.55
N VAL A 93 -4.52 1.15 -9.70
CA VAL A 93 -3.20 0.63 -10.06
C VAL A 93 -2.89 -0.61 -9.24
N ARG A 94 -2.55 -1.70 -9.93
CA ARG A 94 -2.12 -2.94 -9.26
C ARG A 94 -0.71 -2.76 -8.70
N ILE A 95 -0.58 -2.89 -7.38
CA ILE A 95 0.69 -2.70 -6.65
C ILE A 95 1.46 -4.01 -6.56
N ALA A 96 0.76 -5.08 -6.17
CA ALA A 96 1.35 -6.38 -5.88
C ALA A 96 0.36 -7.49 -6.17
N ARG A 97 0.91 -8.68 -6.44
CA ARG A 97 0.16 -9.94 -6.54
C ARG A 97 0.92 -11.02 -5.79
N VAL A 98 0.23 -11.70 -4.87
CA VAL A 98 0.78 -12.78 -4.06
C VAL A 98 -0.23 -13.93 -4.07
N GLY A 99 0.13 -15.02 -4.74
CA GLY A 99 -0.79 -16.13 -4.99
C GLY A 99 -2.01 -15.66 -5.78
N LEU A 100 -3.20 -15.93 -5.23
CA LEU A 100 -4.48 -15.54 -5.82
C LEU A 100 -4.88 -14.09 -5.50
N ARG A 101 -4.21 -13.43 -4.54
CA ARG A 101 -4.58 -12.07 -4.13
C ARG A 101 -3.84 -11.03 -4.95
N SER A 102 -4.58 -10.01 -5.37
CA SER A 102 -3.99 -8.78 -5.89
C SER A 102 -4.35 -7.60 -5.00
N TRP A 103 -3.41 -6.66 -4.88
CA TRP A 103 -3.62 -5.40 -4.18
C TRP A 103 -3.62 -4.25 -5.16
N TRP A 104 -4.60 -3.37 -5.00
CA TRP A 104 -4.88 -2.23 -5.83
C TRP A 104 -4.77 -0.96 -5.01
N TRP A 105 -4.14 0.07 -5.58
CA TRP A 105 -4.14 1.43 -5.06
C TRP A 105 -5.08 2.27 -5.91
N PHE A 106 -6.04 2.93 -5.30
CA PHE A 106 -6.86 3.89 -6.00
C PHE A 106 -7.25 5.02 -5.05
N GLU A 107 -7.04 6.26 -5.50
CA GLU A 107 -7.15 7.44 -4.64
C GLU A 107 -6.39 7.21 -3.32
N GLU A 108 -6.98 7.49 -2.16
CA GLU A 108 -6.34 7.35 -0.84
C GLU A 108 -6.46 5.96 -0.23
N SER A 109 -7.05 4.98 -0.93
CA SER A 109 -7.38 3.68 -0.36
C SER A 109 -6.68 2.51 -1.04
N PHE A 110 -6.44 1.48 -0.24
CA PHE A 110 -5.91 0.21 -0.70
C PHE A 110 -7.00 -0.86 -0.69
N TYR A 111 -7.06 -1.60 -1.78
CA TYR A 111 -8.04 -2.65 -1.97
C TYR A 111 -7.35 -3.97 -2.23
N ARG A 112 -7.96 -5.06 -1.79
CA ARG A 112 -7.55 -6.42 -2.08
C ARG A 112 -8.67 -7.18 -2.76
N GLU A 113 -8.29 -8.03 -3.71
CA GLU A 113 -9.20 -8.91 -4.44
C GLU A 113 -8.54 -10.28 -4.64
N SER A 114 -9.34 -11.29 -4.99
CA SER A 114 -8.86 -12.65 -5.23
C SER A 114 -9.52 -13.38 -6.42
N ALA A 115 -10.21 -12.62 -7.28
CA ALA A 115 -10.92 -13.10 -8.46
C ALA A 115 -10.18 -12.79 -9.78
N GLY A 116 -9.06 -12.06 -9.73
CA GLY A 116 -8.33 -11.63 -10.92
C GLY A 116 -8.99 -10.47 -11.65
N LEU A 117 -9.57 -9.53 -10.89
CA LEU A 117 -10.23 -8.34 -11.44
C LEU A 117 -9.26 -7.49 -12.28
N ARG A 118 -9.80 -6.78 -13.27
CA ARG A 118 -9.06 -5.75 -14.01
C ARG A 118 -9.23 -4.39 -13.35
N ASP A 119 -8.43 -3.43 -13.77
CA ASP A 119 -8.48 -2.04 -13.33
C ASP A 119 -9.88 -1.41 -13.49
N VAL A 120 -10.53 -1.62 -14.64
CA VAL A 120 -11.89 -1.13 -14.90
C VAL A 120 -12.91 -1.75 -13.95
N ASP A 121 -12.80 -3.06 -13.68
CA ASP A 121 -13.70 -3.78 -12.79
C ASP A 121 -13.56 -3.26 -11.34
N VAL A 122 -12.31 -3.01 -10.90
CA VAL A 122 -12.02 -2.40 -9.59
C VAL A 122 -12.62 -1.01 -9.50
N LEU A 123 -12.47 -0.17 -10.53
CA LEU A 123 -13.04 1.18 -10.55
C LEU A 123 -14.56 1.16 -10.38
N HIS A 124 -15.24 0.30 -11.14
CA HIS A 124 -16.71 0.16 -11.04
C HIS A 124 -17.14 -0.26 -9.64
N LEU A 125 -16.46 -1.22 -9.02
CA LEU A 125 -16.78 -1.69 -7.67
C LEU A 125 -16.55 -0.62 -6.61
N VAL A 126 -15.47 0.17 -6.72
CA VAL A 126 -15.21 1.28 -5.81
C VAL A 126 -16.30 2.34 -5.92
N ARG A 127 -16.62 2.80 -7.14
CA ARG A 127 -17.66 3.82 -7.35
C ARG A 127 -19.05 3.32 -6.95
N ASP A 128 -19.35 2.05 -7.17
CA ASP A 128 -20.61 1.47 -6.71
C ASP A 128 -20.72 1.45 -5.18
N ARG A 129 -19.64 1.10 -4.50
CA ARG A 129 -19.57 1.15 -3.03
C ARG A 129 -19.75 2.58 -2.50
N GLU A 130 -19.06 3.55 -3.08
CA GLU A 130 -19.18 4.97 -2.69
C GLU A 130 -20.61 5.48 -2.82
N ARG A 131 -21.29 5.17 -3.93
CA ARG A 131 -22.71 5.53 -4.13
C ARG A 131 -23.61 4.92 -3.06
N ARG A 132 -23.38 3.65 -2.70
CA ARG A 132 -24.15 2.98 -1.64
C ARG A 132 -23.88 3.60 -0.26
N ASP A 133 -22.63 3.94 0.02
CA ASP A 133 -22.24 4.55 1.29
C ASP A 133 -22.84 5.97 1.41
N GLN A 134 -22.84 6.75 0.33
CA GLN A 134 -23.51 8.06 0.26
C GLN A 134 -25.02 7.94 0.46
N ALA A 135 -25.70 7.04 -0.27
CA ALA A 135 -27.14 6.83 -0.13
C ALA A 135 -27.52 6.40 1.30
N LYS A 136 -26.65 5.60 1.95
CA LYS A 136 -26.84 5.19 3.35
C LYS A 136 -26.70 6.37 4.32
N GLN A 137 -25.70 7.23 4.11
CA GLN A 137 -25.50 8.44 4.91
C GLN A 137 -26.65 9.44 4.75
N GLU A 138 -27.10 9.66 3.52
CA GLU A 138 -28.24 10.52 3.22
C GLU A 138 -29.52 10.02 3.88
N ARG A 139 -29.80 8.71 3.77
CA ARG A 139 -30.94 8.10 4.45
C ARG A 139 -30.87 8.27 5.97
N ALA A 140 -29.70 8.07 6.58
CA ALA A 140 -29.51 8.26 8.02
C ALA A 140 -29.76 9.70 8.44
N ARG A 141 -29.32 10.67 7.63
CA ARG A 141 -29.55 12.10 7.85
C ARG A 141 -31.03 12.46 7.75
N LEU A 142 -31.73 11.98 6.72
CA LEU A 142 -33.16 12.25 6.57
C LEU A 142 -33.98 11.69 7.74
N LEU A 143 -33.64 10.48 8.21
CA LEU A 143 -34.29 9.89 9.39
C LEU A 143 -34.05 10.71 10.66
N SER A 144 -32.83 11.21 10.88
CA SER A 144 -32.55 12.04 12.06
C SER A 144 -33.23 13.41 12.01
N GLU A 145 -33.36 14.01 10.83
CA GLU A 145 -34.12 15.25 10.64
C GLU A 145 -35.62 15.06 10.90
N VAL A 146 -36.20 13.94 10.45
CA VAL A 146 -37.60 13.57 10.74
C VAL A 146 -37.82 13.39 12.24
N ASP A 147 -36.96 12.63 12.92
CA ASP A 147 -37.05 12.41 14.37
C ASP A 147 -36.93 13.73 15.16
N ALA A 148 -36.02 14.62 14.74
CA ALA A 148 -35.86 15.94 15.37
C ALA A 148 -37.10 16.82 15.18
N ASN A 149 -37.74 16.77 14.02
CA ASN A 149 -38.96 17.52 13.75
C ASN A 149 -40.17 16.99 14.52
N LEU A 150 -40.31 15.67 14.68
CA LEU A 150 -41.35 15.07 15.53
C LEU A 150 -41.20 15.52 16.98
N ARG A 151 -39.99 15.48 17.54
CA ARG A 151 -39.72 15.95 18.91
C ARG A 151 -40.03 17.43 19.15
N LYS A 152 -39.87 18.29 18.13
CA LYS A 152 -40.23 19.72 18.22
C LYS A 152 -41.73 19.98 18.16
N ARG A 153 -42.50 19.03 17.63
CA ARG A 153 -43.95 19.16 17.40
C ARG A 153 -44.80 18.67 18.58
N ASP A 154 -44.16 17.98 19.53
CA ASP A 154 -44.72 17.64 20.84
C ASP A 154 -44.16 18.56 21.96
N PRO A 155 -44.34 19.90 21.94
CA PRO A 155 -44.16 20.70 23.14
C PRO A 155 -45.46 20.59 23.97
N GLU A 156 -45.34 20.01 25.17
CA GLU A 156 -46.33 20.23 26.25
C GLU A 156 -46.41 21.73 26.62
#